data_AF-A0A4R6KMW0-F1
#
_entry.id   AF-A0A4R6KMW0-F1
#
_cell.length_a   1.000
_cell.length_b   1.000
_cell.length_c   1.000
_cell.angle_alpha   90.00
_cell.angle_beta   90.00
_cell.angle_gamma   90.00
#
_symmetry.space_group_name_H-M   'P 1'
#
loop_
_entity.id
_entity.type
_entity.pdbx_description
1 polymer ?
#
loop_
_entity_poly.entity_id
_entity_poly.type
_entity_poly.pdbx_seq_one_letter_code
_entity_poly.pdbx_strand_id
1 'polypeptide(L)'
;MDEFLEAVHRVAAGGTVLDPEVVSQLMVKKSNPLERLTPREREVLALMAEGLGNTAIAEKLVISEGAVHKHVGNVFLKLDLPPTDSGHRRVLAVLAHLGL
;
A
#
# COMPACT_ATOMS: atom_id res chain seq x y z
N MET A 1 -48.01 10.15 4.16
CA MET A 1 -47.28 11.34 4.62
C MET A 1 -45.92 10.82 5.07
N ASP A 2 -45.13 10.22 4.18
CA ASP A 2 -44.02 9.34 4.64
C ASP A 2 -42.79 9.34 3.72
N GLU A 3 -42.84 10.00 2.57
CA GLU A 3 -41.72 9.99 1.61
C GLU A 3 -40.51 10.81 2.12
N PHE A 4 -40.76 11.81 2.97
CA PHE A 4 -39.70 12.62 3.58
C PHE A 4 -38.96 11.85 4.69
N LEU A 5 -39.65 10.99 5.45
CA LEU A 5 -39.06 10.16 6.51
C LEU A 5 -38.25 8.99 5.92
N GLU A 6 -38.67 8.46 4.77
CA GLU A 6 -37.94 7.45 4.02
C GLU A 6 -36.65 8.02 3.40
N ALA A 7 -36.71 9.26 2.88
CA ALA A 7 -35.55 9.97 2.37
C ALA A 7 -34.53 10.33 3.47
N VAL A 8 -34.98 10.66 4.68
CA VAL A 8 -34.11 11.00 5.82
C VAL A 8 -33.37 9.76 6.36
N HIS A 9 -33.98 8.58 6.40
CA HIS A 9 -33.24 7.33 6.71
C HIS A 9 -32.24 6.93 5.62
N ARG A 10 -32.50 7.29 4.37
CA ARG A 10 -31.60 7.01 3.24
C ARG A 10 -30.36 7.92 3.22
N VAL A 11 -30.38 9.04 3.95
CA VAL A 11 -29.31 10.06 3.98
C VAL A 11 -28.56 10.10 5.33
N ALA A 12 -29.10 9.55 6.43
CA ALA A 12 -28.52 9.70 7.77
C ALA A 12 -27.30 8.83 8.12
N ALA A 13 -26.71 8.03 7.21
CA ALA A 13 -25.49 7.26 7.55
C ALA A 13 -24.51 6.94 6.41
N GLY A 14 -24.68 7.46 5.19
CA GLY A 14 -23.68 7.25 4.12
C GLY A 14 -23.47 5.77 3.73
N GLY A 15 -24.51 5.14 3.18
CA GLY A 15 -24.52 3.91 2.36
C GLY A 15 -23.45 2.84 2.63
N THR A 16 -23.78 1.70 3.23
CA THR A 16 -24.64 0.67 2.63
C THR A 16 -25.03 -0.37 3.70
N VAL A 17 -26.28 -0.85 3.68
CA VAL A 17 -26.63 -2.12 4.34
C VAL A 17 -26.05 -3.22 3.45
N LEU A 18 -24.78 -3.54 3.63
CA LEU A 18 -24.15 -4.65 2.92
C LEU A 18 -24.49 -5.94 3.68
N ASP A 19 -25.22 -6.81 2.99
CA ASP A 19 -25.45 -8.19 3.40
C ASP A 19 -24.09 -8.86 3.71
N PRO A 20 -23.90 -9.60 4.82
CA PRO A 20 -22.61 -10.19 5.17
C PRO A 20 -22.02 -11.06 4.06
N GLU A 21 -22.85 -11.71 3.25
CA GLU A 21 -22.43 -12.46 2.06
C GLU A 21 -21.87 -11.53 0.96
N VAL A 22 -22.50 -10.37 0.74
CA VAL A 22 -22.03 -9.37 -0.23
C VAL A 22 -20.81 -8.63 0.30
N VAL A 23 -20.68 -8.40 1.62
CA VAL A 23 -19.45 -7.91 2.26
C VAL A 23 -18.31 -8.89 1.98
N SER A 24 -18.51 -10.20 2.13
CA SER A 24 -17.43 -11.16 1.89
C SER A 24 -16.97 -11.19 0.42
N GLN A 25 -17.85 -10.89 -0.53
CA GLN A 25 -17.54 -10.79 -1.96
C GLN A 25 -16.98 -9.41 -2.37
N LEU A 26 -17.35 -8.32 -1.70
CA LEU A 26 -16.70 -7.00 -1.87
C LEU A 26 -15.39 -6.87 -1.06
N MET A 27 -15.21 -7.69 -0.02
CA MET A 27 -13.95 -7.97 0.66
C MET A 27 -13.13 -9.05 -0.07
N VAL A 28 -13.43 -9.32 -1.34
CA VAL A 28 -12.37 -9.66 -2.30
C VAL A 28 -11.44 -8.45 -2.32
N LYS A 29 -10.51 -8.47 -1.35
CA LYS A 29 -9.51 -7.46 -1.03
C LYS A 29 -9.21 -6.60 -2.26
N LYS A 30 -9.23 -5.27 -2.11
CA LYS A 30 -8.13 -4.51 -2.73
C LYS A 30 -6.86 -5.21 -2.23
N SER A 31 -6.31 -6.12 -3.01
CA SER A 31 -5.13 -6.91 -2.65
C SER A 31 -4.13 -5.92 -2.09
N ASN A 32 -3.82 -6.02 -0.80
CA ASN A 32 -2.90 -5.08 -0.20
C ASN A 32 -1.61 -5.21 -1.01
N PRO A 33 -1.16 -4.17 -1.73
CA PRO A 33 -0.04 -4.31 -2.66
C PRO A 33 1.25 -4.75 -1.93
N LEU A 34 1.31 -4.55 -0.61
CA LEU A 34 2.36 -5.06 0.28
C LEU A 34 2.37 -6.60 0.42
N GLU A 35 1.25 -7.29 0.16
CA GLU A 35 1.16 -8.76 0.16
C GLU A 35 1.92 -9.38 -1.02
N ARG A 36 2.09 -8.64 -2.13
CA ARG A 36 2.88 -9.07 -3.30
C ARG A 36 4.38 -9.06 -3.03
N LEU A 37 4.82 -8.34 -2.00
CA LEU A 37 6.23 -8.25 -1.64
C LEU A 37 6.71 -9.57 -1.01
N THR A 38 7.98 -9.88 -1.21
CA THR A 38 8.68 -10.92 -0.46
C THR A 38 9.02 -10.41 0.95
N PRO A 39 9.37 -11.30 1.90
CA PRO A 39 9.85 -10.87 3.22
C PRO A 39 10.98 -9.85 3.13
N ARG A 40 11.97 -10.08 2.26
CA ARG A 40 13.12 -9.19 2.09
C ARG A 40 12.76 -7.83 1.49
N GLU A 41 11.82 -7.80 0.55
CA GLU A 41 11.30 -6.55 -0.02
C GLU A 41 10.51 -5.73 1.01
N ARG A 42 9.77 -6.39 1.91
CA ARG A 42 9.11 -5.72 3.05
C ARG A 42 10.09 -5.13 4.05
N GLU A 43 11.16 -5.87 4.40
CA GLU A 43 12.24 -5.35 5.26
C GLU A 43 12.88 -4.10 4.65
N VAL A 44 13.23 -4.16 3.36
CA VAL A 44 13.77 -3.00 2.64
C VAL A 44 12.79 -1.83 2.70
N LEU A 45 11.51 -2.06 2.38
CA LEU A 45 10.47 -1.02 2.41
C LEU A 45 10.27 -0.39 3.80
N ALA A 46 10.29 -1.19 4.87
CA ALA A 46 10.21 -0.68 6.24
C ALA A 46 11.40 0.23 6.56
N LEU A 47 12.62 -0.16 6.19
CA LEU A 47 13.81 0.68 6.37
C LEU A 47 13.77 1.95 5.50
N MET A 48 13.14 1.90 4.32
CA MET A 48 12.88 3.11 3.52
C MET A 48 11.92 4.05 4.25
N ALA A 49 10.91 3.52 4.94
CA ALA A 49 9.95 4.29 5.73
C ALA A 49 10.58 4.90 6.99
N GLU A 50 11.64 4.29 7.53
CA GLU A 50 12.52 4.90 8.54
C GLU A 50 13.37 6.06 7.98
N GLY A 51 13.32 6.33 6.68
CA GLY A 51 14.08 7.40 6.01
C GLY A 51 15.51 7.02 5.64
N LEU A 52 15.90 5.75 5.77
CA LEU A 52 17.26 5.30 5.47
C LEU A 52 17.52 5.30 3.96
N GLY A 53 18.75 5.62 3.54
CA GLY A 53 19.22 5.49 2.15
C GLY A 53 19.73 4.08 1.81
N ASN A 54 20.08 3.83 0.56
CA ASN A 54 20.45 2.48 0.09
C ASN A 54 21.73 1.94 0.75
N THR A 55 22.75 2.77 0.99
CA THR A 55 23.96 2.41 1.73
C THR A 55 23.65 1.98 3.16
N ALA A 56 22.88 2.78 3.91
CA ALA A 56 22.49 2.47 5.28
C ALA A 56 21.62 1.19 5.37
N ILE A 57 20.75 0.97 4.37
CA ILE A 57 19.97 -0.27 4.26
C ILE A 57 20.90 -1.46 4.00
N ALA A 58 21.89 -1.31 3.11
CA ALA A 58 22.85 -2.36 2.78
C ALA A 58 23.66 -2.79 4.02
N GLU A 59 24.12 -1.82 4.80
CA GLU A 59 24.81 -2.05 6.08
C GLU A 59 23.92 -2.75 7.10
N LYS A 60 22.70 -2.25 7.35
CA LYS A 60 21.76 -2.87 8.31
C LYS A 60 21.37 -4.29 7.93
N LEU A 61 21.20 -4.55 6.64
CA LEU A 61 20.77 -5.85 6.13
C LEU A 61 21.93 -6.79 5.80
N VAL A 62 23.18 -6.33 5.95
CA VAL A 62 24.44 -7.05 5.66
C VAL A 62 24.43 -7.64 4.24
N ILE A 63 24.12 -6.80 3.26
CA ILE A 63 24.10 -7.14 1.82
C ILE A 63 24.79 -6.04 1.01
N SER A 64 25.05 -6.29 -0.27
CA SER A 64 25.61 -5.25 -1.15
C SER A 64 24.59 -4.17 -1.50
N GLU A 65 25.06 -2.94 -1.78
CA GLU A 65 24.18 -1.87 -2.28
C GLU A 65 23.47 -2.26 -3.58
N GLY A 66 24.13 -3.02 -4.46
CA GLY A 66 23.52 -3.55 -5.68
C GLY A 66 22.34 -4.50 -5.39
N ALA A 67 22.43 -5.30 -4.32
CA ALA A 67 21.30 -6.12 -3.87
C ALA A 67 20.15 -5.25 -3.35
N VAL A 68 20.44 -4.18 -2.61
CA VAL A 68 19.41 -3.21 -2.19
C VAL A 68 18.75 -2.55 -3.40
N HIS A 69 19.51 -2.09 -4.39
CA HIS A 69 18.96 -1.53 -5.63
C HIS A 69 17.99 -2.50 -6.32
N LYS A 70 18.37 -3.79 -6.40
CA LYS A 70 17.51 -4.82 -6.97
C LYS A 70 16.21 -5.00 -6.16
N HIS A 71 16.30 -5.05 -4.84
CA HIS A 71 15.12 -5.15 -3.98
C HIS A 71 14.21 -3.92 -4.10
N VAL A 72 14.77 -2.70 -4.09
CA VAL A 72 14.02 -1.45 -4.26
C VAL A 72 13.33 -1.40 -5.62
N GLY A 73 14.03 -1.78 -6.69
CA GLY A 73 13.43 -1.89 -8.03
C GLY A 73 12.27 -2.88 -8.07
N ASN A 74 12.42 -4.05 -7.44
CA ASN A 74 11.35 -5.03 -7.35
C ASN A 74 10.16 -4.55 -6.49
N VAL A 75 10.43 -3.81 -5.40
CA VAL A 75 9.37 -3.17 -4.61
C VAL A 75 8.55 -2.24 -5.49
N PHE A 76 9.20 -1.34 -6.23
CA PHE A 76 8.49 -0.42 -7.12
C PHE A 76 7.67 -1.16 -8.18
N LEU A 77 8.24 -2.19 -8.81
CA LEU A 77 7.53 -3.01 -9.78
C LEU A 77 6.29 -3.70 -9.17
N LYS A 78 6.41 -4.23 -7.95
CA LYS A 78 5.33 -4.95 -7.25
C LYS A 78 4.29 -4.04 -6.61
N LEU A 79 4.62 -2.76 -6.43
CA LEU A 79 3.67 -1.72 -6.05
C LEU A 79 3.10 -1.00 -7.28
N ASP A 80 3.38 -1.51 -8.50
CA ASP A 80 2.98 -0.93 -9.78
C ASP A 80 3.36 0.56 -9.90
N LEU A 81 4.52 0.94 -9.37
CA LEU A 81 5.08 2.29 -9.44
C LEU A 81 5.97 2.41 -10.69
N PRO A 82 5.44 2.97 -11.81
CA PRO A 82 6.14 3.00 -13.09
C PRO A 82 7.41 3.81 -13.00
N PRO A 83 8.45 3.51 -13.80
CA PRO A 83 9.66 4.30 -13.82
C PRO A 83 9.38 5.76 -14.18
N THR A 84 9.48 6.64 -13.18
CA THR A 84 9.45 8.09 -13.36
C THR A 84 10.84 8.67 -13.19
N ASP A 85 11.13 9.74 -13.95
CA ASP A 85 12.37 10.51 -13.85
C ASP A 85 12.43 11.40 -12.61
N SER A 86 11.32 11.54 -11.88
CA SER A 86 11.16 12.53 -10.81
C SER A 86 11.60 12.07 -9.42
N GLY A 87 12.09 10.84 -9.22
CA GLY A 87 12.58 10.36 -7.91
C GLY A 87 11.50 10.15 -6.81
N HIS A 88 10.27 10.62 -7.02
CA HIS A 88 9.17 10.56 -6.04
C HIS A 88 8.63 9.14 -5.79
N ARG A 89 9.04 8.13 -6.57
CA ARG A 89 8.64 6.73 -6.38
C ARG A 89 8.95 6.19 -4.99
N ARG A 90 10.07 6.61 -4.40
CA ARG A 90 10.42 6.18 -3.04
C ARG A 90 9.40 6.70 -2.03
N VAL A 91 8.98 7.97 -2.17
CA VAL A 91 7.96 8.58 -1.32
C VAL A 91 6.62 7.85 -1.50
N LEU A 92 6.20 7.59 -2.73
CA LEU A 92 4.97 6.82 -3.01
C LEU A 92 4.99 5.41 -2.39
N ALA A 93 6.13 4.72 -2.48
CA ALA A 93 6.29 3.41 -1.85
C ALA A 93 6.18 3.50 -0.32
N VAL A 94 6.79 4.51 0.30
CA VAL A 94 6.70 4.74 1.74
C VAL A 94 5.28 5.10 2.18
N LEU A 95 4.56 5.94 1.43
CA LEU A 95 3.16 6.26 1.72
C LEU A 95 2.28 5.00 1.65
N ALA A 96 2.50 4.16 0.63
CA ALA A 96 1.82 2.87 0.52
C ALA A 96 2.13 1.93 1.71
N HIS A 97 3.34 2.00 2.28
CA HIS A 97 3.70 1.25 3.50
C HIS A 97 2.97 1.75 4.75
N LEU A 98 2.80 3.07 4.87
CA LEU A 98 2.11 3.72 5.99
C LEU A 98 0.58 3.67 5.89
N GLY A 99 0.04 3.24 4.74
CA GLY A 99 -1.40 3.18 4.50
C GLY A 99 -2.03 4.55 4.24
N LEU A 100 -1.24 5.53 3.78
CA LEU A 100 -1.65 6.89 3.46
C LEU A 100 -2.00 7.07 1.99
#